data_AF-A0A9D4VUM4-F1
#
_entry.id   AF-A0A9D4VUM4-F1
#
_cell.length_a   1.000
_cell.length_b   1.000
_cell.length_c   1.000
_cell.angle_alpha   90.00
_cell.angle_beta   90.00
_cell.angle_gamma   90.00
#
_symmetry.space_group_name_H-M   'P 1'
#
loop_
_entity.id
_entity.type
_entity.pdbx_description
1 polymer ?
#
loop_
_entity_poly.entity_id
_entity_poly.type
_entity_poly.pdbx_seq_one_letter_code
_entity_poly.pdbx_strand_id
1 'polypeptide(L)'
;SFLAGEAASGALTSTLRLITKAAFENSQDGLRKGAILFFSISTFFVLLCVVLYGFVYPKLPIVKYYRSKAASEGSKTVSSDLAAAGIRSETEESRQFERKENKELLRENIDYALNLFVIYGLTLSIFPGFLSEDTGKHSLGTWYALVLITMYNVWDLIGRYIPLIKILNLESRKLITTASISRFLFIPAFYFTAKYGTQGWMIMLTSFLGLSNGYLTVCVLTSAPKGYKGPEQNALGNILVLFILGGIFAGVTLDWLWLIGKGW
;
A
#
# COMPACT_ATOMS: atom_id res chain seq x y z
N SER A 1 12.51 3.08 -3.67
CA SER A 1 11.18 2.49 -3.52
C SER A 1 10.15 3.55 -3.15
N PHE A 2 9.37 4.03 -4.12
CA PHE A 2 8.26 4.98 -3.89
C PHE A 2 7.14 4.36 -3.02
N LEU A 3 6.95 3.04 -3.13
CA LEU A 3 5.94 2.26 -2.39
C LEU A 3 6.25 2.05 -0.90
N ALA A 4 7.47 2.34 -0.45
CA ALA A 4 7.83 2.20 0.96
C ALA A 4 7.26 3.35 1.82
N GLY A 5 7.02 4.53 1.23
CA GLY A 5 6.48 5.69 1.95
C GLY A 5 5.06 5.46 2.47
N GLU A 6 4.22 4.77 1.69
CA GLU A 6 2.85 4.40 2.09
C GLU A 6 2.85 3.50 3.34
N ALA A 7 3.61 2.41 3.33
CA ALA A 7 3.71 1.51 4.47
C ALA A 7 4.40 2.16 5.68
N ALA A 8 5.41 3.01 5.45
CA ALA A 8 6.08 3.74 6.52
C ALA A 8 5.11 4.68 7.24
N SER A 9 4.20 5.32 6.50
CA SER A 9 3.12 6.13 7.07
C SER A 9 2.17 5.29 7.92
N GLY A 10 1.75 4.11 7.43
CA GLY A 10 0.89 3.19 8.19
C GLY A 10 1.53 2.71 9.50
N ALA A 11 2.81 2.32 9.46
CA ALA A 11 3.57 1.91 10.62
C ALA A 11 3.73 3.06 11.63
N LEU A 12 4.17 4.23 11.17
CA LEU A 12 4.36 5.42 12.01
C LEU A 12 3.06 5.87 12.68
N THR A 13 1.96 5.86 11.93
CA THR A 13 0.63 6.21 12.44
C THR A 13 0.18 5.22 13.52
N SER A 14 0.42 3.92 13.31
CA SER A 14 0.07 2.88 14.29
C SER A 14 0.91 2.98 15.55
N THR A 15 2.23 3.19 15.42
CA THR A 15 3.14 3.43 16.56
C THR A 15 2.74 4.66 17.34
N LEU A 16 2.43 5.78 16.66
CA LEU A 16 1.94 6.99 17.31
C LEU A 16 0.64 6.72 18.09
N ARG A 17 -0.27 5.92 17.53
CA ARG A 17 -1.51 5.52 18.21
C ARG A 17 -1.26 4.64 19.44
N LEU A 18 -0.27 3.75 19.41
CA LEU A 18 0.14 2.98 20.59
C LEU A 18 0.72 3.89 21.69
N ILE A 19 1.62 4.80 21.31
CA ILE A 19 2.27 5.73 22.27
C ILE A 19 1.22 6.65 22.91
N THR A 20 0.35 7.25 22.10
CA THR A 20 -0.72 8.13 22.61
C THR A 20 -1.67 7.36 23.53
N LYS A 21 -2.08 6.14 23.19
CA LYS A 21 -2.89 5.32 24.09
C LYS A 21 -2.15 5.04 25.40
N ALA A 22 -0.88 4.64 25.34
CA ALA A 22 -0.09 4.31 26.53
C ALA A 22 0.11 5.52 27.45
N ALA A 23 0.31 6.70 26.85
CA ALA A 23 0.51 7.95 27.58
C ALA A 23 -0.76 8.47 28.27
N PHE A 24 -1.95 8.20 27.71
CA PHE A 24 -3.20 8.80 28.17
C PHE A 24 -4.22 7.80 28.76
N GLU A 25 -3.93 6.49 28.80
CA GLU A 25 -4.88 5.46 29.28
C GLU A 25 -5.40 5.73 30.71
N ASN A 26 -4.57 6.31 31.58
CA ASN A 26 -4.92 6.58 32.98
C ASN A 26 -5.37 8.04 33.25
N SER A 27 -5.57 8.86 32.22
CA SER A 27 -5.94 10.27 32.38
C SER A 27 -7.46 10.48 32.26
N GLN A 28 -8.04 11.38 33.06
CA GLN A 28 -9.39 11.88 32.79
C GLN A 28 -9.41 12.60 31.43
N ASP A 29 -10.37 12.25 30.58
CA ASP A 29 -10.45 12.59 29.16
C ASP A 29 -9.27 12.09 28.30
N GLY A 30 -8.59 11.02 28.73
CA GLY A 30 -7.41 10.47 28.06
C GLY A 30 -7.59 10.18 26.57
N LEU A 31 -8.73 9.61 26.18
CA LEU A 31 -9.05 9.34 24.78
C LEU A 31 -9.13 10.63 23.94
N ARG A 32 -9.76 11.69 24.48
CA ARG A 32 -9.91 12.98 23.81
C ARG A 32 -8.57 13.70 23.69
N LYS A 33 -7.78 13.74 24.77
CA LYS A 33 -6.43 14.34 24.77
C LYS A 33 -5.49 13.59 23.82
N GLY A 34 -5.55 12.26 23.82
CA GLY A 34 -4.79 11.41 22.89
C GLY A 34 -5.18 11.65 21.44
N ALA A 35 -6.47 11.76 21.13
CA ALA A 35 -6.96 12.09 19.79
C ALA A 35 -6.51 13.49 19.34
N ILE A 36 -6.65 14.52 20.20
CA ILE A 36 -6.21 15.89 19.87
C ILE A 36 -4.71 15.91 19.60
N LEU A 37 -3.89 15.24 20.42
CA LEU A 37 -2.44 15.17 20.22
C LEU A 37 -2.10 14.46 18.91
N PHE A 38 -2.74 13.32 18.65
CA PHE A 38 -2.57 12.56 17.42
C PHE A 38 -2.87 13.41 16.18
N PHE A 39 -4.06 14.03 16.12
CA PHE A 39 -4.45 14.88 14.99
C PHE A 39 -3.54 16.10 14.84
N SER A 40 -3.12 16.72 15.94
CA SER A 40 -2.22 17.88 15.89
C SER A 40 -0.86 17.52 15.26
N ILE A 41 -0.26 16.39 15.68
CA ILE A 41 0.99 15.88 15.11
C ILE A 41 0.80 15.52 13.63
N SER A 42 -0.29 14.83 13.29
CA SER A 42 -0.60 14.47 11.90
C SER A 42 -0.75 15.70 11.01
N THR A 43 -1.50 16.73 11.45
CA THR A 43 -1.68 17.99 10.70
C THR A 43 -0.35 18.70 10.49
N PHE A 44 0.49 18.80 11.51
CA PHE A 44 1.82 19.39 11.37
C PHE A 44 2.66 18.66 10.32
N PHE A 45 2.67 17.32 10.35
CA PHE A 45 3.42 16.51 9.41
C PHE A 45 2.91 16.65 7.96
N VAL A 46 1.59 16.72 7.77
CA VAL A 46 0.98 16.97 6.46
C VAL A 46 1.36 18.35 5.91
N LEU A 47 1.30 19.40 6.74
CA LEU A 47 1.73 20.74 6.34
C LEU A 47 3.21 20.76 5.94
N LEU A 48 4.07 20.10 6.71
CA LEU A 48 5.48 19.94 6.37
C LEU A 48 5.66 19.24 5.02
N CYS A 49 4.93 18.14 4.75
CA CYS A 49 4.95 17.45 3.47
C CYS A 49 4.54 18.35 2.31
N VAL A 50 3.51 19.18 2.47
CA VAL A 50 3.06 20.15 1.45
C VAL A 50 4.14 21.19 1.16
N VAL A 51 4.78 21.73 2.20
CA VAL A 51 5.89 22.70 2.06
C VAL A 51 7.08 22.05 1.34
N LEU A 52 7.49 20.84 1.75
CA LEU A 52 8.58 20.11 1.09
C LEU A 52 8.26 19.81 -0.38
N TYR A 53 7.02 19.42 -0.69
CA TYR A 53 6.57 19.18 -2.05
C TYR A 53 6.55 20.45 -2.91
N GLY A 54 6.10 21.58 -2.38
CA GLY A 54 6.06 22.84 -3.12
C GLY A 54 7.45 23.45 -3.38
N PHE A 55 8.32 23.45 -2.37
CA PHE A 55 9.56 24.24 -2.40
C PHE A 55 10.83 23.43 -2.65
N VAL A 56 10.89 22.18 -2.18
CA VAL A 56 12.10 21.34 -2.22
C VAL A 56 12.04 20.35 -3.37
N TYR A 57 10.92 19.67 -3.54
CA TYR A 57 10.77 18.59 -4.52
C TYR A 57 11.08 19.00 -5.98
N PRO A 58 10.61 20.16 -6.51
CA PRO A 58 10.91 20.58 -7.89
C PRO A 58 12.38 20.94 -8.10
N LYS A 59 13.11 21.25 -7.02
CA LYS A 59 14.53 21.65 -7.08
C LYS A 59 15.48 20.46 -7.08
N LEU A 60 15.01 19.25 -6.75
CA LEU A 60 15.86 18.06 -6.68
C LEU A 60 16.41 17.68 -8.07
N PRO A 61 17.73 17.43 -8.21
CA PRO A 61 18.35 17.10 -9.51
C PRO A 61 17.74 15.88 -10.19
N ILE A 62 17.39 14.86 -9.40
CA ILE A 62 16.78 13.63 -9.91
C ILE A 62 15.37 13.88 -10.49
N VAL A 63 14.60 14.77 -9.86
CA VAL A 63 13.27 15.15 -10.33
C VAL A 63 13.39 15.91 -11.63
N LYS A 64 14.30 16.88 -11.72
CA LYS A 64 14.60 17.61 -12.97
C LYS A 64 14.97 16.66 -14.11
N TYR A 65 15.85 15.69 -13.85
CA TYR A 65 16.29 14.70 -14.85
C TYR A 65 15.15 13.84 -15.39
N TYR A 66 14.34 13.24 -14.52
CA TYR A 66 13.24 12.39 -14.97
C TYR A 66 12.13 13.20 -15.64
N ARG A 67 11.90 14.42 -15.18
CA ARG A 67 10.92 15.31 -15.78
C ARG A 67 11.34 15.74 -17.19
N SER A 68 12.60 16.12 -17.40
CA SER A 68 13.11 16.47 -18.72
C SER A 68 13.10 15.27 -19.68
N LYS A 69 13.46 14.07 -19.17
CA LYS A 69 13.37 12.83 -19.94
C LYS A 69 11.93 12.54 -20.37
N ALA A 70 10.97 12.64 -19.46
CA ALA A 70 9.55 12.42 -19.77
C ALA A 70 9.00 13.46 -20.77
N ALA A 71 9.45 14.72 -20.70
CA ALA A 71 9.11 15.75 -21.68
C ALA A 71 9.66 15.40 -23.07
N SER A 72 10.92 14.93 -23.16
CA SER A 72 11.52 14.47 -24.43
C SER A 72 10.84 13.22 -24.99
N GLU A 73 10.24 12.39 -24.14
CA GLU A 73 9.43 11.22 -24.52
C GLU A 73 7.96 11.59 -24.84
N GLY A 74 7.63 12.89 -24.93
CA GLY A 74 6.32 13.40 -25.36
C GLY A 74 5.25 13.47 -24.27
N SER A 75 5.62 13.39 -22.99
CA SER A 75 4.65 13.47 -21.89
C SER A 75 4.17 14.90 -21.63
N LYS A 76 2.89 15.18 -21.93
CA LYS A 76 2.27 16.50 -21.71
C LYS A 76 2.03 16.84 -20.23
N THR A 77 2.03 15.86 -19.32
CA THR A 77 1.76 16.07 -17.88
C THR A 77 2.92 16.73 -17.13
N VAL A 78 4.08 16.86 -17.76
CA VAL A 78 5.33 17.27 -17.10
C VAL A 78 5.72 18.71 -17.43
N SER A 79 4.99 19.36 -18.34
CA SER A 79 5.30 20.71 -18.83
C SER A 79 5.16 21.79 -17.75
N SER A 80 4.08 21.78 -16.96
CA SER A 80 3.87 22.68 -15.82
C SER A 80 4.91 22.48 -14.72
N ASP A 81 5.27 21.22 -14.51
CA ASP A 81 6.27 20.76 -13.55
C ASP A 81 7.71 21.13 -13.94
N LEU A 82 8.01 21.21 -15.24
CA LEU A 82 9.26 21.74 -15.80
C LEU A 82 9.35 23.26 -15.64
N ALA A 83 8.25 23.95 -15.92
CA ALA A 83 8.16 25.40 -15.78
C ALA A 83 8.38 25.82 -14.31
N ALA A 84 7.77 25.09 -13.37
CA ALA A 84 8.01 25.28 -11.93
C ALA A 84 9.45 24.99 -11.49
N ALA A 85 10.18 24.15 -12.24
CA ALA A 85 11.60 23.84 -12.01
C ALA A 85 12.57 24.80 -12.73
N GLY A 86 12.04 25.79 -13.48
CA GLY A 86 12.81 26.79 -14.21
C GLY A 86 13.38 26.31 -15.55
N ILE A 87 12.89 25.20 -16.10
CA ILE A 87 13.37 24.61 -17.36
C ILE A 87 12.34 24.91 -18.45
N ARG A 88 12.69 25.78 -19.41
CA ARG A 88 11.88 25.96 -20.63
C ARG A 88 12.17 24.80 -21.57
N SER A 89 11.16 24.00 -21.86
CA SER A 89 11.23 23.04 -22.97
C SER A 89 11.18 23.84 -24.27
N GLU A 90 12.27 23.85 -25.03
CA GLU A 90 12.19 24.22 -26.44
C GLU A 90 11.28 23.21 -27.12
N THR A 91 10.35 23.72 -27.90
CA THR A 91 9.38 22.96 -28.68
C THR A 91 10.11 22.25 -29.81
N GLU A 92 10.83 21.17 -29.50
CA GLU A 92 11.27 20.24 -30.54
C GLU A 92 10.13 19.29 -30.86
N GLU A 93 9.81 19.25 -32.16
CA GLU A 93 8.75 18.47 -32.78
C GLU A 93 8.64 17.08 -32.16
N SER A 94 7.49 16.82 -31.53
CA SER A 94 7.18 15.55 -30.93
C SER A 94 7.21 14.47 -32.01
N ARG A 95 8.33 13.74 -32.12
CA ARG A 95 8.35 12.46 -32.82
C ARG A 95 7.27 11.62 -32.17
N GLN A 96 6.20 11.39 -32.93
CA GLN A 96 5.05 10.61 -32.53
C GLN A 96 5.51 9.15 -32.43
N PHE A 97 6.19 8.81 -31.33
CA PHE A 97 6.53 7.43 -31.03
C PHE A 97 5.20 6.68 -30.89
N GLU A 98 5.03 5.59 -31.65
CA GLU A 98 3.95 4.63 -31.43
C GLU A 98 3.94 4.21 -29.97
N ARG A 99 2.98 4.77 -29.23
CA ARG A 99 2.69 4.43 -27.84
C ARG A 99 1.63 3.34 -27.87
N LYS A 100 1.87 2.23 -27.18
CA LYS A 100 0.84 1.18 -27.04
C LYS A 100 -0.44 1.74 -26.44
N GLU A 101 -1.58 1.27 -26.93
CA GLU A 101 -2.88 1.65 -26.37
C GLU A 101 -3.02 1.09 -24.95
N ASN A 102 -3.74 1.79 -24.06
CA ASN A 102 -3.98 1.33 -22.68
C ASN A 102 -4.60 -0.08 -22.63
N LYS A 103 -5.41 -0.47 -23.63
CA LYS A 103 -6.00 -1.80 -23.72
C LYS A 103 -4.96 -2.89 -23.97
N GLU A 104 -3.97 -2.62 -24.82
CA GLU A 104 -2.88 -3.54 -25.11
C GLU A 104 -1.97 -3.70 -23.89
N LEU A 105 -1.64 -2.58 -23.24
CA LEU A 105 -0.87 -2.58 -21.98
C LEU A 105 -1.57 -3.40 -20.89
N LEU A 106 -2.90 -3.27 -20.75
CA LEU A 106 -3.68 -4.08 -19.83
C LEU A 106 -3.68 -5.55 -20.23
N ARG A 107 -3.89 -5.88 -21.50
CA ARG A 107 -3.94 -7.27 -21.98
C ARG A 107 -2.61 -8.00 -21.75
N GLU A 108 -1.48 -7.32 -21.92
CA GLU A 108 -0.13 -7.87 -21.69
C GLU A 108 0.22 -8.06 -20.20
N ASN A 109 -0.46 -7.33 -19.31
CA ASN A 109 -0.16 -7.30 -17.87
C ASN A 109 -1.38 -7.65 -17.01
N ILE A 110 -2.36 -8.35 -17.58
CA ILE A 110 -3.60 -8.70 -16.90
C ILE A 110 -3.34 -9.62 -15.71
N ASP A 111 -2.33 -10.47 -15.79
CA ASP A 111 -1.84 -11.32 -14.70
C ASP A 111 -1.39 -10.48 -13.50
N TYR A 112 -0.57 -9.45 -13.73
CA TYR A 112 -0.13 -8.53 -12.67
C TYR A 112 -1.30 -7.72 -12.09
N ALA A 113 -2.20 -7.24 -12.94
CA ALA A 113 -3.37 -6.48 -12.51
C ALA A 113 -4.30 -7.33 -11.62
N LEU A 114 -4.60 -8.56 -12.04
CA LEU A 114 -5.41 -9.50 -11.27
C LEU A 114 -4.72 -9.93 -9.96
N ASN A 115 -3.39 -10.12 -9.98
CA ASN A 115 -2.64 -10.43 -8.76
C ASN A 115 -2.79 -9.31 -7.72
N LEU A 116 -2.67 -8.03 -8.11
CA LEU A 116 -2.89 -6.91 -7.20
C LEU A 116 -4.33 -6.85 -6.68
N PHE A 117 -5.31 -7.06 -7.56
CA PHE A 117 -6.72 -7.11 -7.16
C PHE A 117 -6.96 -8.19 -6.09
N VAL A 118 -6.43 -9.40 -6.31
CA VAL A 118 -6.56 -10.53 -5.37
C VAL A 118 -5.81 -10.27 -4.06
N ILE A 119 -4.59 -9.73 -4.12
CA ILE A 119 -3.78 -9.41 -2.94
C ILE A 119 -4.54 -8.42 -2.04
N TYR A 120 -5.03 -7.32 -2.60
CA TYR A 120 -5.72 -6.28 -1.82
C TYR A 120 -7.15 -6.70 -1.43
N GLY A 121 -7.86 -7.42 -2.30
CA GLY A 121 -9.17 -7.99 -2.00
C GLY A 121 -9.13 -8.95 -0.82
N LEU A 122 -8.21 -9.91 -0.82
CA LEU A 122 -8.05 -10.87 0.28
C LEU A 122 -7.56 -10.23 1.57
N THR A 123 -6.68 -9.23 1.45
CA THR A 123 -6.14 -8.56 2.62
C THR A 123 -7.21 -7.73 3.31
N LEU A 124 -7.99 -6.95 2.53
CA LEU A 124 -9.05 -6.12 3.10
C LEU A 124 -10.32 -6.87 3.46
N SER A 125 -10.53 -8.08 2.94
CA SER A 125 -11.60 -8.95 3.43
C SER A 125 -11.31 -9.55 4.81
N ILE A 126 -10.09 -9.41 5.35
CA ILE A 126 -9.69 -9.97 6.66
C ILE A 126 -9.28 -8.84 7.61
N PHE A 127 -8.53 -7.86 7.11
CA PHE A 127 -7.98 -6.77 7.88
C PHE A 127 -8.54 -5.41 7.41
N PRO A 128 -8.97 -4.50 8.31
CA PRO A 128 -8.99 -4.62 9.77
C PRO A 128 -10.31 -5.16 10.35
N GLY A 129 -11.38 -5.25 9.55
CA GLY A 129 -12.76 -5.48 10.02
C GLY A 129 -12.93 -6.74 10.85
N PHE A 130 -12.85 -7.91 10.22
CA PHE A 130 -12.90 -9.22 10.89
C PHE A 130 -11.96 -9.31 12.12
N LEU A 131 -10.73 -8.82 12.00
CA LEU A 131 -9.76 -8.90 13.10
C LEU A 131 -10.14 -8.05 14.32
N SER A 132 -10.82 -6.93 14.12
CA SER A 132 -11.20 -5.99 15.17
C SER A 132 -12.51 -6.35 15.87
N GLU A 133 -13.44 -6.99 15.17
CA GLU A 133 -14.81 -7.26 15.68
C GLU A 133 -14.98 -8.71 16.15
N ASP A 134 -14.28 -9.66 15.54
CA ASP A 134 -14.80 -11.02 15.43
C ASP A 134 -13.98 -12.12 16.11
N THR A 135 -12.96 -11.71 16.86
CA THR A 135 -11.95 -12.60 17.45
C THR A 135 -12.21 -12.98 18.91
N GLY A 136 -13.29 -12.48 19.53
CA GLY A 136 -13.75 -12.91 20.86
C GLY A 136 -13.12 -12.16 22.06
N LYS A 137 -13.13 -12.80 23.25
CA LYS A 137 -12.57 -12.23 24.49
C LYS A 137 -11.07 -12.45 24.55
N HIS A 138 -10.36 -11.36 24.79
CA HIS A 138 -8.91 -11.24 24.63
C HIS A 138 -8.26 -10.71 25.89
N SER A 139 -7.11 -11.27 26.30
CA SER A 139 -6.35 -10.76 27.46
C SER A 139 -5.91 -9.30 27.28
N LEU A 140 -5.60 -8.93 26.04
CA LEU A 140 -5.24 -7.57 25.61
C LEU A 140 -6.42 -6.58 25.60
N GLY A 141 -7.67 -7.02 25.73
CA GLY A 141 -8.85 -6.15 25.76
C GLY A 141 -8.85 -5.11 24.63
N THR A 142 -8.96 -3.82 24.98
CA THR A 142 -8.97 -2.69 24.03
C THR A 142 -7.65 -2.46 23.29
N TRP A 143 -6.56 -3.13 23.67
CA TRP A 143 -5.27 -3.07 22.98
C TRP A 143 -5.17 -4.04 21.81
N TYR A 144 -6.03 -5.06 21.78
CA TYR A 144 -5.93 -6.15 20.84
C TYR A 144 -5.95 -5.70 19.37
N ALA A 145 -6.97 -4.95 18.97
CA ALA A 145 -7.08 -4.42 17.60
C ALA A 145 -5.91 -3.51 17.23
N LEU A 146 -5.42 -2.69 18.17
CA LEU A 146 -4.27 -1.80 17.94
C LEU A 146 -2.97 -2.58 17.73
N VAL A 147 -2.75 -3.65 18.50
CA VAL A 147 -1.60 -4.54 18.33
C VAL A 147 -1.66 -5.22 16.97
N LEU A 148 -2.82 -5.77 16.58
CA LEU A 148 -2.98 -6.40 15.27
C LEU A 148 -2.73 -5.43 14.10
N ILE A 149 -3.30 -4.22 14.16
CA ILE A 149 -3.06 -3.16 13.16
C ILE A 149 -1.59 -2.78 13.09
N THR A 150 -0.93 -2.64 14.24
CA THR A 150 0.50 -2.31 14.28
C THR A 150 1.34 -3.42 13.69
N MET A 151 1.08 -4.67 14.07
CA MET A 151 1.80 -5.83 13.56
C MET A 151 1.63 -5.98 12.05
N TYR A 152 0.40 -5.84 11.54
CA TYR A 152 0.16 -5.80 10.09
C TYR A 152 1.02 -4.72 9.40
N ASN A 153 0.95 -3.47 9.88
CA ASN A 153 1.64 -2.35 9.23
C ASN A 153 3.17 -2.45 9.30
N VAL A 154 3.73 -2.92 10.43
CA VAL A 154 5.17 -3.13 10.59
C VAL A 154 5.67 -4.23 9.65
N TRP A 155 4.96 -5.35 9.58
CA TRP A 155 5.35 -6.45 8.69
C TRP A 155 5.10 -6.12 7.22
N ASP A 156 4.06 -5.35 6.87
CA ASP A 156 3.88 -4.81 5.51
C ASP A 156 5.08 -3.94 5.11
N LEU A 157 5.51 -3.03 6.00
CA LEU A 157 6.70 -2.22 5.77
C LEU A 157 7.94 -3.08 5.52
N ILE A 158 8.22 -4.04 6.41
CA ILE A 158 9.33 -4.99 6.25
C ILE A 158 9.24 -5.71 4.89
N GLY A 159 8.06 -6.22 4.55
CA GLY A 159 7.80 -6.92 3.29
C GLY A 159 8.11 -6.09 2.06
N ARG A 160 7.80 -4.79 2.08
CA ARG A 160 8.11 -3.88 0.96
C ARG A 160 9.61 -3.62 0.77
N TYR A 161 10.42 -3.84 1.80
CA TYR A 161 11.89 -3.70 1.73
C TYR A 161 12.60 -4.99 1.31
N ILE A 162 11.99 -6.17 1.49
CA ILE A 162 12.60 -7.47 1.12
C ILE A 162 13.08 -7.51 -0.34
N PRO A 163 12.31 -7.06 -1.35
CA PRO A 163 12.72 -7.12 -2.76
C PRO A 163 13.94 -6.25 -3.11
N LEU A 164 14.39 -5.37 -2.21
CA LEU A 164 15.66 -4.65 -2.41
C LEU A 164 16.87 -5.59 -2.35
N ILE A 165 16.75 -6.69 -1.62
CA ILE A 165 17.76 -7.74 -1.60
C ILE A 165 17.56 -8.57 -2.86
N LYS A 166 18.44 -8.39 -3.86
CA LYS A 166 18.29 -8.99 -5.21
C LYS A 166 18.01 -10.50 -5.20
N ILE A 167 18.60 -11.24 -4.25
CA ILE A 167 18.41 -12.70 -4.10
C ILE A 167 16.96 -13.06 -3.72
N LEU A 168 16.31 -12.17 -2.97
CA LEU A 168 14.93 -12.33 -2.51
C LEU A 168 13.94 -11.58 -3.42
N ASN A 169 14.38 -11.02 -4.55
CA ASN A 169 13.48 -10.37 -5.48
C ASN A 169 12.77 -11.41 -6.36
N LEU A 170 11.45 -11.50 -6.23
CA LEU A 170 10.65 -12.41 -7.04
C LEU A 170 10.27 -11.76 -8.37
N GLU A 171 10.96 -12.14 -9.45
CA GLU A 171 10.70 -11.60 -10.79
C GLU A 171 9.88 -12.54 -11.68
N SER A 172 9.74 -13.81 -11.29
CA SER A 172 9.01 -14.80 -12.08
C SER A 172 7.50 -14.58 -12.00
N ARG A 173 6.88 -14.24 -13.14
CA ARG A 173 5.42 -14.10 -13.28
C ARG A 173 4.66 -15.28 -12.70
N LYS A 174 5.08 -16.51 -13.00
CA LYS A 174 4.44 -17.74 -12.48
C LYS A 174 4.51 -17.82 -10.96
N LEU A 175 5.67 -17.52 -10.36
CA LEU A 175 5.82 -17.57 -8.91
C LEU A 175 5.01 -16.48 -8.21
N ILE A 176 4.97 -15.26 -8.77
CA ILE A 176 4.15 -14.17 -8.23
C ILE A 176 2.66 -14.56 -8.26
N THR A 177 2.17 -15.10 -9.37
CA THR A 177 0.77 -15.54 -9.49
C THR A 177 0.47 -16.69 -8.53
N THR A 178 1.33 -17.71 -8.47
CA THR A 178 1.16 -18.82 -7.52
C THR A 178 1.15 -18.33 -6.07
N ALA A 179 2.06 -17.42 -5.70
CA ALA A 179 2.10 -16.84 -4.36
C ALA A 179 0.90 -15.92 -4.06
N SER A 180 0.35 -15.25 -5.07
CA SER A 180 -0.87 -14.44 -4.93
C SER A 180 -2.10 -15.32 -4.71
N ILE A 181 -2.21 -16.42 -5.44
CA ILE A 181 -3.31 -17.39 -5.29
C ILE A 181 -3.17 -18.18 -3.97
N SER A 182 -1.96 -18.52 -3.54
CA SER A 182 -1.80 -19.23 -2.25
C SER A 182 -2.29 -18.42 -1.05
N ARG A 183 -2.43 -17.09 -1.18
CA ARG A 183 -3.06 -16.24 -0.16
C ARG A 183 -4.50 -16.63 0.16
N PHE A 184 -5.22 -17.33 -0.73
CA PHE A 184 -6.57 -17.82 -0.40
C PHE A 184 -6.55 -18.78 0.81
N LEU A 185 -5.41 -19.42 1.10
CA LEU A 185 -5.22 -20.24 2.31
C LEU A 185 -5.28 -19.43 3.61
N PHE A 186 -5.14 -18.09 3.55
CA PHE A 186 -5.34 -17.24 4.72
C PHE A 186 -6.79 -17.31 5.22
N ILE A 187 -7.79 -17.36 4.34
CA ILE A 187 -9.20 -17.41 4.75
C ILE A 187 -9.47 -18.57 5.71
N PRO A 188 -9.24 -19.84 5.36
CA PRO A 188 -9.46 -20.94 6.29
C PRO A 188 -8.53 -20.84 7.51
N ALA A 189 -7.29 -20.40 7.36
CA ALA A 189 -6.36 -20.25 8.49
C ALA A 189 -6.87 -19.24 9.55
N PHE A 190 -7.35 -18.08 9.11
CA PHE A 190 -7.94 -17.06 9.99
C PHE A 190 -9.25 -17.56 10.61
N TYR A 191 -10.10 -18.24 9.83
CA TYR A 191 -11.34 -18.84 10.34
C TYR A 191 -11.08 -19.86 11.46
N PHE A 192 -10.16 -20.81 11.24
CA PHE A 192 -9.80 -21.81 12.26
C PHE A 192 -9.15 -21.17 13.48
N THR A 193 -8.28 -20.17 13.27
CA THR A 193 -7.60 -19.48 14.36
C THR A 193 -8.56 -18.63 15.20
N ALA A 194 -9.59 -18.03 14.59
CA ALA A 194 -10.62 -17.32 15.35
C ALA A 194 -11.48 -18.24 16.23
N LYS A 195 -11.70 -19.49 15.81
CA LYS A 195 -12.54 -20.44 16.55
C LYS A 195 -11.79 -21.26 17.59
N TYR A 196 -10.54 -21.64 17.30
CA TYR A 196 -9.77 -22.60 18.11
C TYR A 196 -8.40 -22.05 18.53
N GLY A 197 -7.93 -20.98 17.91
CA GLY A 197 -6.59 -20.45 18.11
C GLY A 197 -6.51 -19.51 19.30
N THR A 198 -5.28 -19.37 19.82
CA THR A 198 -4.96 -18.35 20.81
C THR A 198 -4.63 -17.01 20.14
N GLN A 199 -4.61 -15.95 20.94
CA GLN A 199 -4.29 -14.60 20.49
C GLN A 199 -2.94 -14.50 19.77
N GLY A 200 -1.95 -15.27 20.22
CA GLY A 200 -0.61 -15.30 19.61
C GLY A 200 -0.64 -15.81 18.17
N TRP A 201 -1.44 -16.85 17.88
CA TRP A 201 -1.61 -17.36 16.52
C TRP A 201 -2.27 -16.34 15.60
N MET A 202 -3.24 -15.57 16.12
CA MET A 202 -3.86 -14.49 15.35
C MET A 202 -2.84 -13.40 15.00
N ILE A 203 -2.05 -12.95 15.98
CA ILE A 203 -0.98 -11.96 15.76
C ILE A 203 0.03 -12.46 14.73
N MET A 204 0.41 -13.73 14.80
CA MET A 204 1.34 -14.34 13.84
C MET A 204 0.75 -14.38 12.42
N LEU A 205 -0.51 -14.79 12.26
CA LEU A 205 -1.18 -14.79 10.96
C LEU A 205 -1.34 -13.37 10.39
N THR A 206 -1.73 -12.39 11.21
CA THR A 206 -1.81 -10.97 10.81
C THR A 206 -0.45 -10.42 10.39
N SER A 207 0.62 -10.81 11.07
CA SER A 207 2.00 -10.47 10.70
C SER A 207 2.37 -11.03 9.34
N PHE A 208 2.07 -12.31 9.09
CA PHE A 208 2.36 -12.95 7.80
C PHE A 208 1.48 -12.38 6.66
N LEU A 209 0.23 -12.01 6.96
CA LEU A 209 -0.67 -11.32 6.03
C LEU A 209 -0.08 -9.98 5.57
N GLY A 210 0.43 -9.18 6.52
CA GLY A 210 1.13 -7.91 6.23
C GLY A 210 2.41 -8.13 5.43
N LEU A 211 3.29 -9.02 5.90
CA LEU A 211 4.56 -9.34 5.23
C LEU A 211 4.36 -9.71 3.76
N SER A 212 3.45 -10.65 3.52
CA SER A 212 3.16 -11.14 2.18
C SER A 212 2.46 -10.07 1.31
N ASN A 213 1.64 -9.19 1.91
CA ASN A 213 0.98 -8.10 1.20
C ASN A 213 2.02 -7.12 0.64
N GLY A 214 2.90 -6.62 1.51
CA GLY A 214 3.94 -5.67 1.14
C GLY A 214 4.94 -6.27 0.14
N TYR A 215 5.39 -7.50 0.39
CA TYR A 215 6.34 -8.20 -0.46
C TYR A 215 5.81 -8.41 -1.89
N LEU A 216 4.64 -9.04 -2.03
CA LEU A 216 4.08 -9.34 -3.36
C LEU A 216 3.69 -8.08 -4.11
N THR A 217 3.17 -7.06 -3.43
CA THR A 217 2.83 -5.76 -4.04
C THR A 217 4.05 -5.11 -4.68
N VAL A 218 5.19 -5.09 -3.98
CA VAL A 218 6.43 -4.52 -4.53
C VAL A 218 6.97 -5.38 -5.66
N CYS A 219 6.94 -6.70 -5.56
CA CYS A 219 7.36 -7.58 -6.66
C CYS A 219 6.53 -7.34 -7.93
N VAL A 220 5.21 -7.17 -7.82
CA VAL A 220 4.34 -6.87 -8.96
C VAL A 220 4.63 -5.48 -9.53
N LEU A 221 4.60 -4.44 -8.70
CA LEU A 221 4.71 -3.05 -9.16
C LEU A 221 6.12 -2.69 -9.66
N THR A 222 7.13 -3.47 -9.29
CA THR A 222 8.49 -3.32 -9.85
C THR A 222 8.71 -4.16 -11.09
N SER A 223 8.03 -5.30 -11.24
CA SER A 223 8.19 -6.20 -12.38
C SER A 223 7.31 -5.81 -13.58
N ALA A 224 6.10 -5.33 -13.35
CA ALA A 224 5.15 -4.99 -14.42
C ALA A 224 5.63 -3.85 -15.35
N PRO A 225 6.23 -2.75 -14.86
CA PRO A 225 6.70 -1.66 -15.74
C PRO A 225 8.02 -1.96 -16.47
N LYS A 226 8.71 -3.06 -16.16
CA LYS A 226 10.00 -3.39 -16.81
C LYS A 226 9.78 -3.63 -18.31
N GLY A 227 10.60 -2.98 -19.14
CA GLY A 227 10.56 -3.12 -20.60
C GLY A 227 9.65 -2.13 -21.34
N TYR A 228 8.88 -1.30 -20.62
CA TYR A 228 8.05 -0.25 -21.20
C TYR A 228 8.77 1.12 -21.20
N LYS A 229 8.36 2.04 -22.09
CA LYS A 229 8.86 3.43 -22.11
C LYS A 229 8.23 4.27 -20.99
N GLY A 230 8.79 5.42 -20.64
CA GLY A 230 8.30 6.25 -19.53
C GLY A 230 6.79 6.57 -19.57
N PRO A 231 6.24 7.05 -20.70
CA PRO A 231 4.80 7.30 -20.83
C PRO A 231 3.93 6.05 -20.67
N GLU A 232 4.40 4.89 -21.14
CA GLU A 232 3.71 3.60 -21.03
C GLU A 232 3.77 3.05 -19.60
N GLN A 233 4.92 3.18 -18.94
CA GLN A 233 5.09 2.85 -17.52
C GLN A 233 4.13 3.66 -16.64
N ASN A 234 3.98 4.96 -16.93
CA ASN A 234 3.03 5.81 -16.22
C ASN A 234 1.57 5.37 -16.45
N ALA A 235 1.22 5.06 -17.69
CA ALA A 235 -0.11 4.55 -18.03
C ALA A 235 -0.42 3.20 -17.35
N LEU A 236 0.52 2.26 -17.41
CA LEU A 236 0.42 0.96 -16.76
C LEU A 236 0.35 1.12 -15.24
N GLY A 237 1.15 2.01 -14.64
CA GLY A 237 1.07 2.32 -13.22
C GLY A 237 -0.34 2.75 -12.79
N ASN A 238 -0.98 3.65 -13.54
CA ASN A 238 -2.36 4.07 -13.27
C ASN A 238 -3.37 2.92 -13.39
N ILE A 239 -3.20 2.04 -14.38
CA ILE A 239 -4.03 0.84 -14.53
C ILE A 239 -3.86 -0.09 -13.33
N LEU A 240 -2.62 -0.36 -12.90
CA LEU A 240 -2.36 -1.21 -11.74
C LEU A 240 -2.95 -0.62 -10.45
N VAL A 241 -2.86 0.70 -10.27
CA VAL A 241 -3.51 1.41 -9.14
C VAL A 241 -5.03 1.27 -9.19
N LEU A 242 -5.66 1.32 -10.37
CA LEU A 242 -7.09 1.07 -10.51
C LEU A 242 -7.48 -0.33 -10.02
N PHE A 243 -6.68 -1.35 -10.32
CA PHE A 243 -6.92 -2.72 -9.83
C PHE A 243 -6.67 -2.85 -8.33
N ILE A 244 -5.71 -2.13 -7.76
CA ILE A 244 -5.54 -2.02 -6.31
C ILE A 244 -6.81 -1.43 -5.67
N LEU A 245 -7.32 -0.33 -6.19
CA LEU A 245 -8.55 0.31 -5.69
C LEU A 245 -9.78 -0.59 -5.83
N GLY A 246 -9.90 -1.30 -6.96
CA GLY A 246 -10.94 -2.30 -7.18
C GLY A 246 -10.86 -3.45 -6.17
N GLY A 247 -9.65 -3.94 -5.91
CA GLY A 247 -9.39 -4.97 -4.90
C GLY A 247 -9.74 -4.49 -3.49
N ILE A 248 -9.34 -3.27 -3.14
CA ILE A 248 -9.70 -2.62 -1.86
C ILE A 248 -11.22 -2.57 -1.69
N PHE A 249 -11.94 -2.06 -2.68
CA PHE A 249 -13.40 -1.98 -2.65
C PHE A 249 -14.04 -3.36 -2.48
N ALA A 250 -13.64 -4.33 -3.31
CA ALA A 250 -14.14 -5.70 -3.22
C ALA A 250 -13.84 -6.32 -1.85
N GLY A 251 -12.61 -6.16 -1.34
CA GLY A 251 -12.20 -6.69 -0.04
C GLY A 251 -13.06 -6.15 1.10
N VAL A 252 -13.27 -4.83 1.17
CA VAL A 252 -14.14 -4.21 2.18
C VAL A 252 -15.59 -4.71 2.08
N THR A 253 -16.10 -4.96 0.87
CA THR A 253 -17.44 -5.56 0.73
C THR A 253 -17.50 -7.03 1.17
N LEU A 254 -16.43 -7.79 0.93
CA LEU A 254 -16.32 -9.20 1.32
C LEU A 254 -16.10 -9.37 2.83
N ASP A 255 -15.53 -8.37 3.52
CA ASP A 255 -15.36 -8.36 4.98
C ASP A 255 -16.71 -8.60 5.70
N TRP A 256 -17.81 -8.06 5.18
CA TRP A 256 -19.16 -8.30 5.71
C TRP A 256 -19.58 -9.77 5.69
N LEU A 257 -19.03 -10.60 4.79
CA LEU A 257 -19.37 -12.03 4.73
C LEU A 257 -18.94 -12.77 6.00
N TRP A 258 -17.93 -12.27 6.72
CA TRP A 258 -17.50 -12.85 7.99
C TRP A 258 -18.54 -12.67 9.10
N LEU A 259 -19.36 -11.62 8.99
CA LEU A 259 -20.44 -11.32 9.95
C LEU A 259 -21.70 -12.15 9.68
N ILE A 260 -21.87 -12.70 8.47
CA ILE A 260 -23.06 -13.48 8.10
C ILE A 260 -23.07 -14.81 8.85
N GLY A 261 -24.15 -15.04 9.62
CA GLY A 261 -24.34 -16.26 10.43
C GLY A 261 -24.05 -16.07 11.92
N LYS A 262 -23.56 -14.90 12.32
CA LYS A 262 -23.58 -14.48 13.73
C LYS A 262 -24.92 -13.79 13.98
N GLY A 263 -25.81 -14.47 14.70
CA GLY A 263 -27.09 -13.88 15.09
C GLY A 263 -26.84 -12.61 15.88
N TRP A 264 -27.28 -11.48 15.34
CA TRP A 264 -27.40 -10.21 16.06
C TRP A 264 -28.64 -10.25 16.96
#